data_AF-A0A926BB05-F1
#
_entry.id   AF-A0A926BB05-F1
#
_cell.length_a   1.000
_cell.length_b   1.000
_cell.length_c   1.000
_cell.angle_alpha   90.00
_cell.angle_beta   90.00
_cell.angle_gamma   90.00
#
_symmetry.space_group_name_H-M   'P 1'
#
loop_
_entity.id
_entity.type
_entity.pdbx_description
1 polymer ?
#
loop_
_entity_poly.entity_id
_entity_poly.type
_entity_poly.pdbx_seq_one_letter_code
_entity_poly.pdbx_strand_id
1 'polypeptide(L)'
;MTHSPSPLVALTVARIKEFFREPGAVFWTFGFPLLLTVALGIAFRNEGPPRSAVAVVDTAGAPAIMAALRADPALVVDAISAEQAATRLRAGDVLLVIDPIDRVDRVDRVDPGLRGAVVFRFDPSRPDAIAIRRQVDELIQRAGGRVNPVPTRDETAVARGARYVDWLVPGLLGMQLLSGALWGTAWIIVNARQRKLLKRLTATPMRHGHYLLSFRLSGLLFVPLQVIVLFAFARWTFGVTMYGSPVAVLALSLFASWSFAGLG
;
A
#
# COMPACT_ATOMS: atom_id res chain seq x y z
N MET A 1 -10.23 7.58 56.68
CA MET A 1 -10.17 8.74 55.76
C MET A 1 -9.87 8.23 54.36
N THR A 2 -10.90 8.06 53.53
CA THR A 2 -10.72 7.70 52.12
C THR A 2 -10.34 8.96 51.36
N HIS A 3 -9.08 9.08 50.92
CA HIS A 3 -8.68 10.18 50.04
C HIS A 3 -9.53 10.13 48.78
N SER A 4 -10.45 11.09 48.62
CA SER A 4 -11.17 11.28 47.37
C SER A 4 -10.12 11.52 46.27
N PRO A 5 -10.16 10.77 45.15
CA PRO A 5 -9.19 10.91 44.09
C PRO A 5 -9.18 12.35 43.57
N SER A 6 -8.01 12.83 43.14
CA SER A 6 -7.90 14.19 42.60
C SER A 6 -8.92 14.37 41.46
N PRO A 7 -9.54 15.55 41.31
CA PRO A 7 -10.57 15.75 40.29
C PRO A 7 -10.11 15.43 38.87
N LEU A 8 -8.81 15.62 38.58
CA LEU A 8 -8.18 15.25 37.32
C LEU A 8 -8.19 13.73 37.08
N VAL A 9 -7.85 12.93 38.11
CA VAL A 9 -7.88 11.46 38.04
C VAL A 9 -9.32 10.97 37.86
N ALA A 10 -10.26 11.53 38.62
CA ALA A 10 -11.68 11.16 38.51
C ALA A 10 -12.22 11.41 37.08
N LEU A 11 -11.91 12.56 36.48
CA LEU A 11 -12.30 12.86 35.10
C LEU A 11 -11.60 11.95 34.08
N THR A 12 -10.30 11.70 34.25
CA THR A 12 -9.55 10.83 33.34
C THR A 12 -10.10 9.40 33.35
N VAL A 13 -10.41 8.86 34.54
CA VAL A 13 -11.04 7.55 34.69
C VAL A 13 -12.45 7.54 34.09
N ALA A 14 -13.23 8.60 34.30
CA ALA A 14 -14.57 8.70 33.71
C ALA A 14 -14.51 8.64 32.18
N ARG A 15 -13.56 9.34 31.55
CA ARG A 15 -13.32 9.31 30.10
C ARG A 15 -12.95 7.93 29.57
N ILE A 16 -12.06 7.22 30.27
CA ILE A 16 -11.68 5.86 29.88
C ILE A 16 -12.90 4.95 29.94
N LYS A 17 -13.72 5.04 31.00
CA LYS A 17 -14.95 4.26 31.12
C LYS A 17 -16.00 4.62 30.06
N GLU A 18 -16.14 5.90 29.74
CA GLU A 18 -17.04 6.41 28.70
C GLU A 18 -16.64 5.82 27.33
N PHE A 19 -15.36 5.88 26.98
CA PHE A 19 -14.83 5.31 25.73
C PHE A 19 -15.16 3.81 25.59
N PHE A 20 -14.85 2.99 26.60
CA PHE A 20 -15.14 1.55 26.52
C PHE A 20 -16.63 1.20 26.56
N ARG A 21 -17.50 2.12 26.99
CA ARG A 21 -18.96 1.97 26.96
C ARG A 21 -19.58 2.40 25.63
N GLU A 22 -18.82 3.08 24.78
CA GLU A 22 -19.23 3.49 23.44
C GLU A 22 -18.65 2.53 22.40
N PRO A 23 -19.37 1.46 22.01
CA PRO A 23 -18.82 0.44 21.10
C PRO A 23 -18.40 1.01 19.75
N GLY A 24 -19.09 2.07 19.28
CA GLY A 24 -18.69 2.80 18.08
C GLY A 24 -17.30 3.44 18.20
N ALA A 25 -16.98 4.08 19.33
CA ALA A 25 -15.67 4.70 19.55
C ALA A 25 -14.55 3.66 19.57
N VAL A 26 -14.78 2.53 20.25
CA VAL A 26 -13.85 1.39 20.29
C VAL A 26 -13.62 0.82 18.88
N PHE A 27 -14.70 0.60 18.13
CA PHE A 27 -14.61 0.08 16.76
C PHE A 27 -13.83 1.02 15.84
N TRP A 28 -14.13 2.33 15.85
CA TRP A 28 -13.43 3.27 14.96
C TRP A 28 -11.96 3.48 15.36
N THR A 29 -11.64 3.35 16.65
CA THR A 29 -10.27 3.50 17.15
C THR A 29 -9.41 2.27 16.87
N PHE A 30 -9.95 1.07 17.11
CA PHE A 30 -9.21 -0.19 17.00
C PHE A 30 -9.68 -1.08 15.85
N GLY A 31 -10.98 -1.31 15.71
CA GLY A 31 -11.51 -2.23 14.68
C GLY A 31 -11.24 -1.75 13.25
N PHE A 32 -11.59 -0.51 12.93
CA PHE A 32 -11.50 0.03 11.57
C PHE A 32 -10.06 0.03 11.01
N PRO A 33 -9.02 0.50 11.73
CA PRO A 33 -7.64 0.44 11.23
C PRO A 33 -7.14 -0.98 11.01
N LEU A 34 -7.53 -1.92 11.87
CA LEU A 34 -7.17 -3.33 11.69
C LEU A 34 -7.82 -3.89 10.44
N LEU A 35 -9.11 -3.62 10.22
CA LEU A 35 -9.82 -4.00 9.00
C LEU A 35 -9.17 -3.38 7.75
N LEU A 36 -8.81 -2.09 7.82
CA LEU A 36 -8.16 -1.39 6.72
C LEU A 36 -6.76 -1.95 6.45
N THR A 37 -6.01 -2.30 7.51
CA THR A 37 -4.72 -3.00 7.40
C THR A 37 -4.88 -4.35 6.72
N VAL A 38 -5.93 -5.11 7.05
CA VAL A 38 -6.24 -6.39 6.37
C VAL A 38 -6.58 -6.16 4.91
N ALA A 39 -7.54 -5.27 4.63
CA ALA A 39 -8.04 -5.01 3.28
C ALA A 39 -6.91 -4.54 2.35
N LEU A 40 -6.16 -3.51 2.76
CA LEU A 40 -5.05 -2.98 1.98
C LEU A 40 -3.84 -3.92 1.98
N GLY A 41 -3.58 -4.60 3.09
CA GLY A 41 -2.48 -5.56 3.19
C GLY A 41 -2.68 -6.80 2.29
N ILE A 42 -3.92 -7.18 2.03
CA ILE A 42 -4.27 -8.22 1.03
C ILE A 42 -4.27 -7.61 -0.38
N ALA A 43 -4.91 -6.45 -0.58
CA ALA A 43 -5.04 -5.83 -1.90
C ALA A 43 -3.68 -5.47 -2.54
N PHE A 44 -2.68 -5.17 -1.74
CA PHE A 44 -1.32 -4.85 -2.19
C PHE A 44 -0.30 -5.90 -1.74
N ARG A 45 -0.75 -7.12 -1.42
CA ARG A 45 0.15 -8.23 -1.11
C ARG A 45 0.87 -8.59 -2.40
N ASN A 46 2.14 -8.19 -2.54
CA ASN A 46 3.08 -8.57 -3.60
C ASN A 46 2.53 -9.68 -4.51
N GLU A 47 1.70 -9.29 -5.47
CA GLU A 47 1.46 -10.13 -6.62
C GLU A 47 2.83 -10.26 -7.28
N GLY A 48 3.13 -11.42 -7.87
CA GLY A 48 4.36 -11.57 -8.64
C GLY A 48 4.49 -10.45 -9.69
N PRO A 49 5.65 -10.33 -10.37
CA PRO A 49 5.82 -9.34 -11.43
C PRO A 49 4.56 -9.28 -12.31
N PRO A 50 3.97 -8.09 -12.51
CA PRO A 50 2.69 -7.96 -13.18
C PRO A 50 2.75 -8.68 -14.52
N ARG A 51 1.83 -9.63 -14.72
CA ARG A 51 1.76 -10.39 -15.96
C ARG A 51 1.55 -9.41 -17.09
N SER A 52 2.56 -9.26 -17.92
CA SER A 52 2.57 -8.21 -18.94
C SER A 52 1.89 -8.73 -20.19
N ALA A 53 0.77 -8.09 -20.53
CA ALA A 53 0.00 -8.44 -21.71
C ALA A 53 0.74 -7.96 -22.98
N VAL A 54 1.05 -8.91 -23.85
CA VAL A 54 1.72 -8.70 -25.13
C VAL A 54 0.89 -9.35 -26.22
N ALA A 55 0.71 -8.64 -27.32
CA ALA A 55 -0.03 -9.13 -28.46
C ALA A 55 0.89 -9.45 -29.63
N VAL A 56 0.60 -10.53 -30.35
CA VAL A 56 1.23 -10.88 -31.63
C VAL A 56 0.18 -10.75 -32.72
N VAL A 57 0.49 -10.03 -33.80
CA VAL A 57 -0.37 -9.96 -34.98
C VAL A 57 -0.43 -11.34 -35.63
N ASP A 58 -1.63 -11.84 -35.88
CA ASP A 58 -1.89 -13.18 -36.40
C ASP A 58 -1.47 -13.30 -37.88
N THR A 59 -0.19 -13.55 -38.10
CA THR A 59 0.44 -13.81 -39.40
C THR A 59 1.16 -15.16 -39.39
N ALA A 60 1.72 -15.59 -40.53
CA ALA A 60 2.39 -16.89 -40.65
C ALA A 60 3.53 -17.10 -39.64
N GLY A 61 4.23 -16.02 -39.25
CA GLY A 61 5.29 -16.04 -38.24
C GLY A 61 4.83 -16.03 -36.77
N ALA A 62 3.54 -15.77 -36.51
CA ALA A 62 3.02 -15.62 -35.15
C ALA A 62 3.19 -16.87 -34.27
N PRO A 63 2.92 -18.11 -34.72
CA PRO A 63 3.00 -19.30 -33.87
C PRO A 63 4.39 -19.53 -33.26
N ALA A 64 5.45 -19.28 -34.03
CA ALA A 64 6.83 -19.46 -33.57
C ALA A 64 7.22 -18.43 -32.49
N ILE A 65 6.83 -17.17 -32.69
CA ILE A 65 7.06 -16.09 -31.72
C ILE A 65 6.26 -16.35 -30.44
N MET A 66 4.99 -16.73 -30.55
CA MET A 66 4.15 -17.03 -29.39
C MET A 66 4.71 -18.20 -28.58
N ALA A 67 5.23 -19.24 -29.23
CA ALA A 67 5.87 -20.37 -28.55
C ALA A 67 7.10 -19.93 -27.73
N ALA A 68 7.93 -19.05 -28.29
CA ALA A 68 9.09 -18.49 -27.58
C ALA A 68 8.68 -17.64 -26.37
N LEU A 69 7.63 -16.81 -26.52
CA LEU A 69 7.21 -15.89 -25.46
C LEU A 69 6.43 -16.59 -24.33
N ARG A 70 5.63 -17.62 -24.65
CA ARG A 70 4.90 -18.40 -23.64
C ARG A 70 5.79 -19.24 -22.73
N ALA A 71 7.08 -19.37 -23.06
CA ALA A 71 8.05 -19.98 -22.16
C ALA A 71 8.32 -19.13 -20.90
N ASP A 72 8.02 -17.82 -20.95
CA ASP A 72 8.15 -16.92 -19.81
C ASP A 72 6.81 -16.76 -19.07
N PRO A 73 6.71 -17.19 -17.79
CA PRO A 73 5.47 -17.10 -17.02
C PRO A 73 5.05 -15.67 -16.67
N ALA A 74 5.93 -14.68 -16.88
CA ALA A 74 5.61 -13.26 -16.68
C ALA A 74 4.85 -12.63 -17.85
N LEU A 75 4.75 -13.30 -19.00
CA LEU A 75 4.08 -12.78 -20.20
C LEU A 75 2.72 -13.44 -20.43
N VAL A 76 1.72 -12.62 -20.77
CA VAL A 76 0.43 -13.10 -21.28
C VAL A 76 0.39 -12.77 -22.76
N VAL A 77 0.36 -13.80 -23.60
CA VAL A 77 0.57 -13.67 -25.04
C VAL A 77 -0.69 -14.03 -25.81
N ASP A 78 -1.29 -13.01 -26.42
CA ASP A 78 -2.52 -13.13 -27.22
C ASP A 78 -2.24 -12.92 -28.71
N ALA A 79 -2.89 -13.71 -29.56
CA ALA A 79 -2.93 -13.47 -31.00
C ALA A 79 -4.07 -12.49 -31.30
N ILE A 80 -3.81 -11.46 -32.11
CA ILE A 80 -4.81 -10.46 -32.47
C ILE A 80 -4.74 -10.14 -33.97
N SER A 81 -5.83 -9.64 -34.54
CA SER A 81 -5.79 -9.14 -35.92
C SER A 81 -5.04 -7.79 -36.02
N ALA A 82 -4.53 -7.47 -37.20
CA ALA A 82 -3.85 -6.20 -37.48
C ALA A 82 -4.74 -4.97 -37.19
N GLU A 83 -6.06 -5.10 -37.37
CA GLU A 83 -7.03 -4.05 -37.10
C GLU A 83 -7.21 -3.78 -35.60
N GLN A 84 -7.10 -4.83 -34.78
CA GLN A 84 -7.25 -4.74 -33.32
C GLN A 84 -6.00 -4.17 -32.64
N ALA A 85 -4.82 -4.30 -33.27
CA ALA A 85 -3.53 -3.89 -32.72
C ALA A 85 -3.51 -2.44 -32.21
N ALA A 86 -3.90 -1.49 -33.05
CA ALA A 86 -3.86 -0.08 -32.68
C ALA A 86 -4.88 0.26 -31.58
N THR A 87 -6.05 -0.40 -31.61
CA THR A 87 -7.13 -0.15 -30.64
C THR A 87 -6.77 -0.68 -29.26
N ARG A 88 -6.29 -1.92 -29.15
CA ARG A 88 -5.88 -2.50 -27.87
C ARG A 88 -4.65 -1.82 -27.26
N LEU A 89 -3.70 -1.40 -28.10
CA LEU A 89 -2.54 -0.64 -27.63
C LEU A 89 -2.94 0.73 -27.07
N ARG A 90 -3.87 1.44 -27.73
CA ARG A 90 -4.41 2.72 -27.24
C ARG A 90 -5.27 2.58 -25.99
N ALA A 91 -6.05 1.50 -25.88
CA ALA A 91 -6.83 1.20 -24.69
C ALA A 91 -5.95 0.85 -23.48
N GLY A 92 -4.70 0.44 -23.74
CA GLY A 92 -3.76 0.01 -22.71
C GLY A 92 -3.97 -1.44 -22.27
N ASP A 93 -4.79 -2.20 -23.00
CA ASP A 93 -5.04 -3.63 -22.76
C ASP A 93 -3.78 -4.48 -22.97
N VAL A 94 -2.90 -4.03 -23.87
CA VAL A 94 -1.60 -4.63 -24.16
C VAL A 94 -0.51 -3.57 -24.08
N LEU A 95 0.65 -3.94 -23.54
CA LEU A 95 1.81 -3.03 -23.41
C LEU A 95 2.66 -2.98 -24.68
N LEU A 96 2.61 -4.05 -25.49
CA LEU A 96 3.43 -4.22 -26.68
C LEU A 96 2.65 -5.03 -27.72
N VAL A 97 2.69 -4.58 -28.97
CA VAL A 97 2.25 -5.36 -30.13
C VAL A 97 3.46 -5.75 -30.97
N ILE A 98 3.49 -7.00 -31.39
CA ILE A 98 4.54 -7.64 -32.18
C ILE A 98 3.96 -7.96 -33.55
N ASP A 99 4.51 -7.36 -34.59
CA ASP A 99 4.07 -7.56 -35.97
C ASP A 99 5.16 -8.32 -36.75
N PRO A 100 4.98 -9.63 -37.03
CA PRO A 100 5.94 -10.42 -37.81
C PRO A 100 5.87 -10.04 -39.29
N ILE A 101 6.99 -9.62 -39.87
CA ILE A 101 7.14 -9.29 -41.29
C ILE A 101 7.72 -10.50 -42.04
N ASP A 102 6.93 -11.04 -42.97
CA ASP A 102 7.29 -12.18 -43.82
C ASP A 102 8.32 -11.86 -44.93
N ARG A 103 8.64 -10.58 -45.17
CA ARG A 103 9.66 -10.13 -46.14
C ARG A 103 10.65 -9.16 -45.52
N VAL A 104 11.86 -9.63 -45.25
CA VAL A 104 13.04 -8.76 -45.26
C VAL A 104 13.59 -8.83 -46.67
N ASP A 105 13.28 -7.82 -47.49
CA ASP A 105 14.00 -7.63 -48.74
C ASP A 105 15.47 -7.40 -48.37
N ARG A 106 16.27 -8.46 -48.57
CA ARG A 106 17.75 -8.50 -48.51
C ARG A 106 18.39 -8.76 -47.14
N VAL A 107 18.44 -10.04 -46.75
CA VAL A 107 19.58 -10.58 -45.97
C VAL A 107 19.95 -11.95 -46.56
N ASP A 108 21.06 -11.99 -47.29
CA ASP A 108 21.64 -13.22 -47.83
C ASP A 108 22.30 -14.05 -46.70
N ARG A 109 21.89 -15.32 -46.61
CA ARG A 109 22.49 -16.46 -45.86
C ARG A 109 22.68 -16.32 -44.33
N VAL A 110 21.74 -16.86 -43.53
CA VAL A 110 22.01 -17.59 -42.26
C VAL A 110 20.82 -18.51 -41.89
N ASP A 111 21.05 -19.81 -41.65
CA ASP A 111 20.28 -20.96 -41.04
C ASP A 111 18.74 -20.93 -40.76
N PRO A 112 18.04 -22.09 -40.79
CA PRO A 112 16.57 -22.19 -40.95
C PRO A 112 15.74 -22.04 -39.63
N GLY A 113 16.05 -21.05 -38.78
CA GLY A 113 15.23 -20.68 -37.62
C GLY A 113 14.62 -19.27 -37.77
N LEU A 114 13.39 -19.04 -37.25
CA LEU A 114 12.70 -17.74 -37.11
C LEU A 114 13.15 -16.65 -38.12
N ARG A 115 13.06 -16.92 -39.43
CA ARG A 115 13.50 -16.01 -40.48
C ARG A 115 12.39 -15.03 -40.85
N GLY A 116 12.25 -13.96 -40.08
CA GLY A 116 11.38 -12.83 -40.36
C GLY A 116 11.85 -11.60 -39.58
N ALA A 117 11.59 -10.39 -40.09
CA ALA A 117 11.74 -9.20 -39.27
C ALA A 117 10.54 -9.08 -38.33
N VAL A 118 10.73 -8.44 -37.19
CA VAL A 118 9.67 -8.21 -36.23
C VAL A 118 9.60 -6.71 -35.94
N VAL A 119 8.42 -6.13 -36.02
CA VAL A 119 8.18 -4.73 -35.62
C VAL A 119 7.52 -4.69 -34.27
N PHE A 120 8.15 -3.98 -33.35
CA PHE A 120 7.60 -3.69 -32.03
C PHE A 120 6.84 -2.36 -32.06
N ARG A 121 5.55 -2.39 -31.75
CA ARG A 121 4.72 -1.20 -31.57
C ARG A 121 4.35 -1.06 -30.09
N PHE A 122 4.82 0.01 -29.47
CA PHE A 122 4.58 0.31 -28.06
C PHE A 122 4.63 1.82 -27.82
N ASP A 123 4.13 2.25 -26.66
CA ASP A 123 4.19 3.65 -26.22
C ASP A 123 5.48 3.90 -25.40
N PRO A 124 6.43 4.73 -25.89
CA PRO A 124 7.67 5.00 -25.17
C PRO A 124 7.49 5.88 -23.93
N SER A 125 6.33 6.51 -23.74
CA SER A 125 6.04 7.27 -22.52
C SER A 125 5.79 6.37 -21.29
N ARG A 126 5.57 5.07 -21.50
CA ARG A 126 5.33 4.07 -20.46
C ARG A 126 6.61 3.29 -20.17
N PRO A 127 7.25 3.47 -18.99
CA PRO A 127 8.49 2.76 -18.65
C PRO A 127 8.39 1.23 -18.74
N ASP A 128 7.23 0.68 -18.35
CA ASP A 128 6.96 -0.76 -18.39
C ASP A 128 6.99 -1.31 -19.82
N ALA A 129 6.46 -0.56 -20.78
CA ALA A 129 6.46 -0.97 -22.19
C ALA A 129 7.89 -1.05 -22.77
N ILE A 130 8.77 -0.14 -22.35
CA ILE A 130 10.19 -0.18 -22.72
C ILE A 130 10.88 -1.43 -22.13
N ALA A 131 10.61 -1.74 -20.87
CA ALA A 131 11.17 -2.92 -20.20
C ALA A 131 10.70 -4.22 -20.88
N ILE A 132 9.39 -4.34 -21.11
CA ILE A 132 8.79 -5.50 -21.79
C ILE A 132 9.30 -5.66 -23.22
N ARG A 133 9.46 -4.56 -23.98
CA ARG A 133 10.06 -4.63 -25.31
C ARG A 133 11.46 -5.23 -25.28
N ARG A 134 12.30 -4.89 -24.30
CA ARG A 134 13.66 -5.44 -24.18
C ARG A 134 13.63 -6.93 -23.82
N GLN A 135 12.77 -7.31 -22.88
CA GLN A 135 12.58 -8.70 -22.47
C GLN A 135 12.07 -9.57 -23.63
N VAL A 136 11.05 -9.10 -24.36
CA VAL A 136 10.48 -9.78 -25.52
C VAL A 136 11.50 -9.91 -26.66
N ASP A 137 12.25 -8.84 -26.95
CA ASP A 137 13.33 -8.88 -27.94
C ASP A 137 14.39 -9.93 -27.55
N GLU A 138 14.81 -9.96 -26.28
CA GLU A 138 15.74 -10.97 -25.79
C GLU A 138 15.22 -12.41 -25.96
N LEU A 139 13.95 -12.67 -25.64
CA LEU A 139 13.33 -14.00 -25.80
C LEU A 139 13.26 -14.42 -27.26
N ILE A 140 12.84 -13.53 -28.16
CA ILE A 140 12.77 -13.81 -29.61
C ILE A 140 14.17 -14.08 -30.16
N GLN A 141 15.17 -13.26 -29.78
CA GLN A 141 16.54 -13.42 -30.26
C GLN A 141 17.19 -14.69 -29.74
N ARG A 142 17.00 -15.05 -28.46
CA ARG A 142 17.48 -16.33 -27.89
C ARG A 142 16.83 -17.53 -28.57
N ALA A 143 15.52 -17.47 -28.84
CA ALA A 143 14.82 -18.50 -29.61
C ALA A 143 15.31 -18.59 -31.06
N GLY A 144 15.74 -17.47 -31.64
CA GLY A 144 16.41 -17.39 -32.93
C GLY A 144 17.89 -17.84 -32.93
N GLY A 145 18.43 -18.29 -31.80
CA GLY A 145 19.79 -18.84 -31.69
C GLY A 145 20.86 -17.86 -31.19
N ARG A 146 20.48 -16.68 -30.67
CA ARG A 146 21.44 -15.74 -30.07
C ARG A 146 22.16 -16.38 -28.88
N VAL A 147 23.48 -16.43 -28.94
CA VAL A 147 24.34 -16.80 -27.82
C VAL A 147 24.82 -15.54 -27.11
N ASN A 148 24.61 -15.46 -25.79
CA ASN A 148 25.12 -14.37 -24.97
C ASN A 148 26.57 -14.67 -24.54
N PRO A 149 27.57 -13.89 -24.97
CA PRO A 149 28.98 -14.20 -24.72
C PRO A 149 29.42 -13.91 -23.28
N VAL A 150 28.67 -13.08 -22.55
CA VAL A 150 28.96 -12.72 -21.16
C VAL A 150 27.96 -13.45 -20.26
N PRO A 151 28.42 -14.32 -19.33
CA PRO A 151 27.54 -14.96 -18.37
C PRO A 151 27.06 -13.93 -17.34
N THR A 152 25.75 -13.82 -17.19
CA THR A 152 25.11 -13.00 -16.17
C THR A 152 24.43 -13.89 -15.12
N ARG A 153 24.39 -13.41 -13.88
CA ARG A 153 23.69 -14.06 -12.78
C ARG A 153 22.90 -13.00 -12.02
N ASP A 154 21.61 -13.25 -11.85
CA ASP A 154 20.75 -12.39 -11.06
C ASP A 154 20.83 -12.78 -9.59
N GLU A 155 21.10 -11.80 -8.73
CA GLU A 155 20.97 -11.92 -7.28
C GLU A 155 19.82 -11.03 -6.82
N THR A 156 18.72 -11.63 -6.40
CA THR A 156 17.52 -10.90 -5.98
C THR A 156 17.70 -10.37 -4.57
N ALA A 157 17.92 -9.06 -4.45
CA ALA A 157 17.90 -8.37 -3.16
C ALA A 157 16.48 -7.89 -2.85
N VAL A 158 15.69 -8.72 -2.16
CA VAL A 158 14.43 -8.24 -1.57
C VAL A 158 14.78 -7.34 -0.38
N ALA A 159 14.83 -6.03 -0.61
CA ALA A 159 15.17 -5.06 0.43
C ALA A 159 14.19 -5.16 1.61
N ARG A 160 14.74 -5.29 2.82
CA ARG A 160 13.95 -5.35 4.07
C ARG A 160 13.17 -4.05 4.24
N GLY A 161 11.87 -4.13 4.52
CA GLY A 161 11.01 -2.94 4.62
C GLY A 161 10.42 -2.46 3.29
N ALA A 162 10.67 -3.14 2.17
CA ALA A 162 10.11 -2.72 0.87
C ALA A 162 8.63 -3.10 0.67
N ARG A 163 8.05 -3.88 1.59
CA ARG A 163 6.66 -4.32 1.46
C ARG A 163 5.75 -3.15 1.76
N TYR A 164 4.70 -2.98 0.96
CA TYR A 164 3.70 -1.93 1.17
C TYR A 164 3.16 -1.89 2.61
N VAL A 165 2.94 -3.06 3.22
CA VAL A 165 2.44 -3.18 4.59
C VAL A 165 3.40 -2.58 5.62
N ASP A 166 4.71 -2.63 5.39
CA ASP A 166 5.72 -2.08 6.30
C ASP A 166 5.63 -0.53 6.38
N TRP A 167 5.14 0.13 5.31
CA TRP A 167 4.89 1.57 5.27
C TRP A 167 3.46 1.94 5.65
N LEU A 168 2.49 1.07 5.37
CA LEU A 168 1.08 1.30 5.65
C LEU A 168 0.81 1.42 7.16
N VAL A 169 1.33 0.50 7.96
CA VAL A 169 1.06 0.41 9.41
C VAL A 169 1.38 1.71 10.16
N PRO A 170 2.59 2.31 10.05
CA PRO A 170 2.87 3.59 10.70
C PRO A 170 2.04 4.74 10.13
N GLY A 171 1.71 4.72 8.82
CA GLY A 171 0.83 5.71 8.21
C GLY A 171 -0.59 5.68 8.81
N LEU A 172 -1.16 4.48 8.97
CA LEU A 172 -2.46 4.27 9.61
C LEU A 172 -2.44 4.71 11.07
N LEU A 173 -1.36 4.42 11.81
CA LEU A 173 -1.20 4.92 13.17
C LEU A 173 -1.23 6.45 13.22
N GLY A 174 -0.46 7.12 12.37
CA GLY A 174 -0.42 8.59 12.32
C GLY A 174 -1.80 9.18 11.99
N MET A 175 -2.50 8.60 11.02
CA MET A 175 -3.86 9.00 10.66
C MET A 175 -4.84 8.81 11.81
N GLN A 176 -4.73 7.72 12.59
CA GLN A 176 -5.58 7.47 13.76
C GLN A 176 -5.33 8.44 14.90
N LEU A 177 -4.06 8.77 15.15
CA LEU A 177 -3.71 9.76 16.18
C LEU A 177 -4.25 11.15 15.81
N LEU A 178 -4.18 11.53 14.53
CA LEU A 178 -4.71 12.78 14.03
C LEU A 178 -6.25 12.82 14.09
N SER A 179 -6.92 11.80 13.56
CA SER A 179 -8.39 11.74 13.54
C SER A 179 -8.97 11.66 14.95
N GLY A 180 -8.34 10.89 15.84
CA GLY A 180 -8.73 10.79 17.24
C GLY A 180 -8.59 12.12 18.00
N ALA A 181 -7.55 12.90 17.71
CA ALA A 181 -7.40 14.23 18.29
C ALA A 181 -8.48 15.21 17.78
N LEU A 182 -8.69 15.29 16.46
CA LEU A 182 -9.64 16.24 15.87
C LEU A 182 -11.09 15.94 16.23
N TRP A 183 -11.52 14.69 16.07
CA TRP A 183 -12.91 14.31 16.30
C TRP A 183 -13.18 14.03 17.77
N GLY A 184 -12.22 13.45 18.50
CA GLY A 184 -12.41 13.08 19.91
C GLY A 184 -12.57 14.29 20.82
N THR A 185 -11.59 15.21 20.85
CA THR A 185 -11.65 16.34 21.80
C THR A 185 -12.68 17.36 21.40
N ALA A 186 -12.71 17.78 20.13
CA ALA A 186 -13.60 18.84 19.66
C ALA A 186 -15.08 18.43 19.80
N TRP A 187 -15.46 17.24 19.32
CA TRP A 187 -16.85 16.78 19.38
C TRP A 187 -17.35 16.63 20.81
N ILE A 188 -16.56 16.01 21.69
CA ILE A 188 -16.98 15.79 23.09
C ILE A 188 -17.14 17.13 23.81
N ILE A 189 -16.24 18.10 23.59
CA ILE A 189 -16.36 19.44 24.20
C ILE A 189 -17.60 20.17 23.68
N VAL A 190 -17.85 20.14 22.37
CA VAL A 190 -19.04 20.76 21.74
C VAL A 190 -20.32 20.11 22.27
N ASN A 191 -20.40 18.79 22.31
CA ASN A 191 -21.57 18.05 22.81
C ASN A 191 -21.78 18.31 24.32
N ALA A 192 -20.70 18.37 25.10
CA ALA A 192 -20.78 18.70 26.52
C ALA A 192 -21.25 20.14 26.75
N ARG A 193 -20.91 21.07 25.85
CA ARG A 193 -21.44 22.45 25.85
C ARG A 193 -22.93 22.47 25.49
N GLN A 194 -23.33 21.78 24.43
CA GLN A 194 -24.73 21.67 23.99
C GLN A 194 -25.63 21.08 25.08
N ARG A 195 -25.17 20.03 25.77
CA ARG A 195 -25.91 19.37 26.86
C ARG A 195 -25.83 20.11 28.20
N LYS A 196 -25.23 21.30 28.25
CA LYS A 196 -25.00 22.09 29.47
C LYS A 196 -24.25 21.31 30.57
N LEU A 197 -23.52 20.25 30.22
CA LEU A 197 -22.75 19.43 31.17
C LEU A 197 -21.59 20.24 31.76
N LEU A 198 -20.97 21.12 30.97
CA LEU A 198 -19.94 22.04 31.47
C LEU A 198 -20.46 22.91 32.63
N LYS A 199 -21.70 23.43 32.53
CA LYS A 199 -22.31 24.26 33.59
C LYS A 199 -22.55 23.50 34.90
N ARG A 200 -22.83 22.20 34.79
CA ARG A 200 -22.97 21.31 35.96
C ARG A 200 -21.61 20.98 36.59
N LEU A 201 -20.59 20.80 35.76
CA LEU A 201 -19.22 20.52 36.24
C LEU A 201 -18.58 21.75 36.90
N THR A 202 -18.87 22.97 36.44
CA THR A 202 -18.40 24.21 37.09
C THR A 202 -19.00 24.46 38.47
N ALA A 203 -20.11 23.81 38.82
CA ALA A 203 -20.69 23.88 40.16
C ALA A 203 -19.97 22.98 41.19
N THR A 204 -19.05 22.13 40.74
CA THR A 204 -18.14 21.35 41.60
C THR A 204 -16.83 22.14 41.83
N PRO A 205 -16.05 21.88 42.89
CA PRO A 205 -14.79 22.60 43.19
C PRO A 205 -13.64 22.23 42.23
N MET A 206 -13.91 22.19 40.93
CA MET A 206 -12.96 21.82 39.89
C MET A 206 -12.47 23.05 39.12
N ARG A 207 -11.14 23.18 38.97
CA ARG A 207 -10.55 24.16 38.05
C ARG A 207 -10.82 23.77 36.60
N HIS A 208 -11.09 24.75 35.74
CA HIS A 208 -11.35 24.52 34.30
C HIS A 208 -10.18 23.80 33.59
N GLY A 209 -8.94 24.06 34.02
CA GLY A 209 -7.76 23.38 33.48
C GLY A 209 -7.76 21.86 33.71
N HIS A 210 -8.34 21.38 34.81
CA HIS A 210 -8.44 19.93 35.05
C HIS A 210 -9.34 19.23 34.02
N TYR A 211 -10.36 19.93 33.53
CA TYR A 211 -11.23 19.38 32.49
C TYR A 211 -10.49 19.18 31.18
N LEU A 212 -9.79 20.20 30.68
CA LEU A 212 -9.01 20.10 29.44
C LEU A 212 -7.83 19.13 29.57
N LEU A 213 -7.12 19.17 30.71
CA LEU A 213 -6.01 18.27 30.98
C LEU A 213 -6.47 16.81 31.07
N SER A 214 -7.69 16.54 31.53
CA SER A 214 -8.23 15.17 31.54
C SER A 214 -8.37 14.57 30.14
N PHE A 215 -8.73 15.38 29.13
CA PHE A 215 -8.77 14.92 27.73
C PHE A 215 -7.38 14.62 27.19
N ARG A 216 -6.40 15.49 27.48
CA ARG A 216 -5.01 15.27 27.08
C ARG A 216 -4.46 13.98 27.69
N LEU A 217 -4.66 13.79 29.00
CA LEU A 217 -4.20 12.60 29.70
C LEU A 217 -4.91 11.33 29.22
N SER A 218 -6.24 11.36 29.05
CA SER A 218 -6.95 10.19 28.52
C SER A 218 -6.46 9.83 27.12
N GLY A 219 -6.26 10.81 26.23
CA GLY A 219 -5.74 10.59 24.89
C GLY A 219 -4.35 9.93 24.90
N LEU A 220 -3.42 10.48 25.70
CA LEU A 220 -2.07 9.92 25.84
C LEU A 220 -2.07 8.50 26.39
N LEU A 221 -2.97 8.16 27.32
CA LEU A 221 -3.09 6.80 27.86
C LEU A 221 -3.58 5.78 26.83
N PHE A 222 -4.34 6.22 25.81
CA PHE A 222 -4.76 5.34 24.72
C PHE A 222 -3.68 5.13 23.66
N VAL A 223 -2.70 6.02 23.52
CA VAL A 223 -1.64 5.91 22.49
C VAL A 223 -0.84 4.60 22.62
N PRO A 224 -0.30 4.20 23.79
CA PRO A 224 0.39 2.92 23.92
C PRO A 224 -0.49 1.73 23.51
N LEU A 225 -1.78 1.75 23.89
CA LEU A 225 -2.71 0.69 23.54
C LEU A 225 -2.95 0.63 22.01
N GLN A 226 -3.11 1.77 21.34
CA GLN A 226 -3.25 1.85 19.89
C GLN A 226 -2.01 1.34 19.16
N VAL A 227 -0.82 1.77 19.60
CA VAL A 227 0.46 1.31 19.04
C VAL A 227 0.60 -0.21 19.21
N ILE A 228 0.37 -0.73 20.42
CA ILE A 228 0.49 -2.16 20.72
C ILE A 228 -0.50 -2.96 19.88
N VAL A 229 -1.79 -2.60 19.88
CA VAL A 229 -2.83 -3.35 19.16
C VAL A 229 -2.53 -3.38 17.66
N LEU A 230 -2.23 -2.23 17.06
CA LEU A 230 -2.00 -2.15 15.62
C LEU A 230 -0.72 -2.89 15.20
N PHE A 231 0.40 -2.67 15.88
CA PHE A 231 1.66 -3.34 15.54
C PHE A 231 1.67 -4.82 15.88
N ALA A 232 1.10 -5.24 17.01
CA ALA A 232 1.00 -6.66 17.35
C ALA A 232 0.14 -7.40 16.31
N PHE A 233 -0.97 -6.80 15.89
CA PHE A 233 -1.81 -7.37 14.85
C PHE A 233 -1.08 -7.45 13.50
N ALA A 234 -0.44 -6.36 13.06
CA ALA A 234 0.30 -6.33 11.80
C ALA A 234 1.46 -7.35 11.80
N ARG A 235 2.13 -7.53 12.95
CA ARG A 235 3.15 -8.55 13.13
C ARG A 235 2.58 -9.96 13.03
N TRP A 236 1.45 -10.22 13.68
CA TRP A 236 0.83 -11.55 13.70
C TRP A 236 0.25 -11.95 12.33
N THR A 237 -0.36 -11.00 11.62
CA THR A 237 -1.07 -11.27 10.34
C THR A 237 -0.17 -11.19 9.11
N PHE A 238 0.76 -10.24 9.07
CA PHE A 238 1.59 -9.96 7.89
C PHE A 238 3.09 -10.20 8.10
N GLY A 239 3.49 -10.54 9.33
CA GLY A 239 4.89 -10.73 9.69
C GLY A 239 5.67 -9.42 9.78
N VAL A 240 4.98 -8.27 9.90
CA VAL A 240 5.64 -6.96 9.95
C VAL A 240 6.62 -6.93 11.13
N THR A 241 7.82 -6.46 10.84
CA THR A 241 8.85 -6.18 11.83
C THR A 241 8.96 -4.68 12.01
N MET A 242 8.91 -4.23 13.26
CA MET A 242 9.23 -2.85 13.57
C MET A 242 10.75 -2.68 13.45
N TYR A 243 11.19 -1.94 12.44
CA TYR A 243 12.59 -1.60 12.25
C TYR A 243 12.92 -0.35 13.08
N GLY A 244 13.91 -0.45 13.97
CA GLY A 244 14.31 0.64 14.88
C GLY A 244 13.86 0.42 16.32
N SER A 245 13.76 1.50 17.10
CA SER A 245 13.42 1.45 18.52
C SER A 245 11.91 1.57 18.75
N PRO A 246 11.25 0.57 19.39
CA PRO A 246 9.85 0.67 19.77
C PRO A 246 9.56 1.85 20.71
N VAL A 247 10.55 2.20 21.53
CA VAL A 247 10.49 3.37 22.41
C VAL A 247 10.43 4.66 21.60
N ALA A 248 11.18 4.75 20.49
CA ALA A 248 11.14 5.92 19.63
C ALA A 248 9.78 6.05 18.93
N VAL A 249 9.20 4.94 18.45
CA VAL A 249 7.85 4.95 17.86
C VAL A 249 6.81 5.39 18.88
N LEU A 250 6.89 4.87 20.11
CA LEU A 250 5.98 5.27 21.19
C LEU A 250 6.15 6.75 21.57
N ALA A 251 7.39 7.22 21.74
CA ALA A 251 7.69 8.60 22.07
C ALA A 251 7.19 9.57 20.98
N LEU A 252 7.42 9.22 19.71
CA LEU A 252 6.93 10.01 18.57
C LEU A 252 5.40 10.01 18.51
N SER A 253 4.75 8.88 18.79
CA SER A 253 3.30 8.77 18.81
C SER A 253 2.66 9.60 19.93
N LEU A 254 3.28 9.61 21.12
CA LEU A 254 2.86 10.45 22.24
C LEU A 254 3.04 11.94 21.91
N PHE A 255 4.18 12.31 21.31
CA PHE A 255 4.44 13.68 20.87
C PHE A 255 3.47 14.13 19.78
N ALA A 256 3.19 13.29 18.79
CA ALA A 256 2.23 13.55 17.72
C ALA A 256 0.82 13.75 18.28
N SER A 257 0.36 12.85 19.17
CA SER A 257 -0.93 12.98 19.85
C SER A 257 -1.03 14.28 20.66
N TRP A 258 0.04 14.66 21.36
CA TRP A 258 0.10 15.92 22.09
C TRP A 258 0.00 17.14 21.16
N SER A 259 0.73 17.12 20.05
CA SER A 259 0.69 18.21 19.07
C SER A 259 -0.69 18.34 18.41
N PHE A 260 -1.28 17.22 17.97
CA PHE A 260 -2.58 17.23 17.28
C PHE A 260 -3.74 17.62 18.17
N ALA A 261 -3.70 17.30 19.46
CA ALA A 261 -4.72 17.75 20.39
C ALA A 261 -4.72 19.28 20.61
N GLY A 262 -3.77 20.03 20.02
CA GLY A 262 -3.83 21.49 19.95
C GLY A 262 -4.64 22.03 18.77
N LEU A 263 -4.93 21.19 17.77
CA LEU A 263 -5.69 21.56 16.57
C LEU A 263 -7.21 21.41 16.77
N GLY A 264 -7.64 20.54 17.69
CA GLY A 264 -9.05 20.28 18.02
C GLY A 264 -9.46 20.91 19.34
#